data_AF-A0A1P8WHF4-F1
#
_entry.id   AF-A0A1P8WHF4-F1
#
_cell.length_a   1.000
_cell.length_b   1.000
_cell.length_c   1.000
_cell.angle_alpha   90.00
_cell.angle_beta   90.00
_cell.angle_gamma   90.00
#
_symmetry.space_group_name_H-M   'P 1'
#
loop_
_entity.id
_entity.type
_entity.pdbx_description
1 polymer ?
#
loop_
_entity_poly.entity_id
_entity_poly.type
_entity_poly.pdbx_seq_one_letter_code
_entity_poly.pdbx_strand_id
1 'polypeptide(L)'
;MKFTAEWCGYCKKMEKETFTKPNVADAVNQNFVPVLVDADKHEALVEHLQIKGLPAMLIVSPEMVILEKISGYQTEEKLMPKITVGLAKFRSRQNANSAVASKAAAPQPPTRAVSAGSSEVVAPSPFAQTTAPTPPPQKTIQPAFGGLCLPAVNETRSLVSGTPKIAARYRGKVLYFSEQKYLDKFKQDPAKYWPQRDGACPVTAVEDQQQVEGQLQFAAMFRDKLWVTRDAESMKKFVDNPARYVDALPAQ
;
A
#
# COMPACT_ATOMS: atom_id res chain seq x y z
N MET A 1 0.35 -10.18 13.90
CA MET A 1 1.67 -10.80 14.05
C MET A 1 2.45 -10.09 15.16
N LYS A 2 2.96 -10.79 16.18
CA LYS A 2 3.76 -10.23 17.28
C LYS A 2 5.16 -10.85 17.27
N PHE A 3 6.18 -10.00 17.23
CA PHE A 3 7.58 -10.36 17.39
C PHE A 3 7.94 -10.39 18.88
N THR A 4 8.59 -11.48 19.28
CA THR A 4 8.99 -11.76 20.67
C THR A 4 10.36 -12.43 20.71
N ALA A 5 10.94 -12.58 21.90
CA ALA A 5 12.14 -13.36 22.15
C ALA A 5 12.13 -13.90 23.59
N GLU A 6 12.86 -14.97 23.87
CA GLU A 6 12.89 -15.58 25.20
C GLU A 6 13.47 -14.65 26.28
N TRP A 7 14.46 -13.84 25.90
CA TRP A 7 15.11 -12.87 26.78
C TRP A 7 14.30 -11.57 26.98
N CYS A 8 13.22 -11.38 26.22
CA CYS A 8 12.44 -10.13 26.23
C CYS A 8 11.48 -10.07 27.43
N GLY A 9 11.88 -9.38 28.50
CA GLY A 9 11.05 -9.18 29.69
C GLY A 9 9.73 -8.44 29.40
N TYR A 10 9.77 -7.39 28.58
CA TYR A 10 8.57 -6.62 28.20
C TYR A 10 7.58 -7.42 27.36
N CYS A 11 8.05 -8.43 26.61
CA CYS A 11 7.20 -9.32 25.83
C CYS A 11 6.36 -10.19 26.78
N LYS A 12 7.01 -10.80 27.79
CA LYS A 12 6.36 -11.59 28.84
C LYS A 12 5.41 -10.73 29.68
N LYS A 13 5.80 -9.49 29.97
CA LYS A 13 4.94 -8.53 30.67
C LYS A 13 3.65 -8.24 29.87
N MET A 14 3.78 -7.97 28.57
CA MET A 14 2.62 -7.69 27.70
C MET A 14 1.66 -8.88 27.60
N GLU A 15 2.20 -10.11 27.55
CA GLU A 15 1.39 -11.34 27.59
C GLU A 15 0.55 -11.42 28.86
N LYS A 16 1.14 -11.17 30.02
CA LYS A 16 0.48 -11.30 31.32
C LYS A 16 -0.46 -10.15 31.66
N GLU A 17 -0.14 -8.93 31.26
CA GLU A 17 -0.85 -7.71 31.70
C GLU A 17 -1.80 -7.13 30.66
N THR A 18 -1.57 -7.38 29.37
CA THR A 18 -2.34 -6.76 28.28
C THR A 18 -3.14 -7.79 27.50
N PHE A 19 -2.53 -8.89 27.07
CA PHE A 19 -3.24 -9.90 26.27
C PHE A 19 -4.20 -10.79 27.10
N THR A 20 -4.09 -10.79 28.42
CA THR A 20 -5.05 -11.43 29.35
C THR A 20 -6.31 -10.60 29.60
N LYS A 21 -6.32 -9.33 29.18
CA LYS A 21 -7.48 -8.45 29.39
C LYS A 21 -8.61 -8.86 28.44
N PRO A 22 -9.85 -9.07 28.93
CA PRO A 22 -10.96 -9.55 28.11
C PRO A 22 -11.18 -8.71 26.84
N ASN A 23 -11.18 -7.38 26.97
CA ASN A 23 -11.37 -6.49 25.82
C ASN A 23 -10.33 -6.70 24.71
N VAL A 24 -9.06 -6.93 25.09
CA VAL A 24 -7.98 -7.15 24.13
C VAL A 24 -8.08 -8.56 23.54
N ALA A 25 -8.30 -9.57 24.39
CA ALA A 25 -8.41 -10.96 23.97
C ALA A 25 -9.58 -11.16 23.00
N ASP A 26 -10.75 -10.60 23.32
CA ASP A 26 -11.94 -10.68 22.47
C ASP A 26 -11.73 -9.96 21.14
N ALA A 27 -11.19 -8.74 21.18
CA ALA A 27 -10.90 -7.98 19.96
C ALA A 27 -9.92 -8.73 19.05
N VAL A 28 -8.89 -9.37 19.63
CA VAL A 28 -7.92 -10.18 18.88
C VAL A 28 -8.57 -11.44 18.31
N ASN A 29 -9.24 -12.24 19.14
CA ASN A 29 -9.81 -13.53 18.74
C ASN A 29 -10.94 -13.39 17.70
N GLN A 30 -11.72 -12.32 17.78
CA GLN A 30 -12.85 -12.13 16.86
C GLN A 30 -12.43 -11.55 15.51
N ASN A 31 -11.35 -10.79 15.44
CA ASN A 31 -11.02 -9.99 14.24
C ASN A 31 -9.67 -10.34 13.60
N PHE A 32 -8.83 -11.17 14.23
CA PHE A 32 -7.48 -11.43 13.77
C PHE A 32 -7.09 -12.91 13.90
N VAL A 33 -6.14 -13.32 13.05
CA VAL A 33 -5.38 -14.56 13.25
C VAL A 33 -4.08 -14.19 13.97
N PRO A 34 -3.92 -14.54 15.26
CA PRO A 34 -2.70 -14.21 16.00
C PRO A 34 -1.54 -15.09 15.52
N VAL A 35 -0.41 -14.44 15.23
CA VAL A 35 0.84 -15.11 14.82
C VAL A 35 1.95 -14.62 15.73
N LEU A 36 2.66 -15.53 16.36
CA LEU A 36 3.83 -15.25 17.20
C LEU A 36 5.10 -15.56 16.40
N VAL A 37 6.04 -14.63 16.38
CA VAL A 37 7.31 -14.76 15.66
C VAL A 37 8.46 -14.58 16.64
N ASP A 38 9.32 -15.57 16.71
CA ASP A 38 10.58 -15.51 17.46
C ASP A 38 11.60 -14.68 16.64
N ALA A 39 11.98 -13.52 17.17
CA ALA A 39 12.86 -12.59 16.48
C ALA A 39 14.28 -13.15 16.29
N ASP A 40 14.75 -13.98 17.22
CA ASP A 40 16.10 -14.57 17.17
C ASP A 40 16.19 -15.67 16.10
N LYS A 41 15.07 -16.35 15.80
CA LYS A 41 15.01 -17.40 14.76
C LYS A 41 14.69 -16.86 13.38
N HIS A 42 14.27 -15.60 13.27
CA HIS A 42 13.77 -15.00 12.04
C HIS A 42 14.39 -13.62 11.77
N GLU A 43 15.72 -13.51 11.90
CA GLU A 43 16.49 -12.26 11.75
C GLU A 43 16.23 -11.57 10.40
N ALA A 44 16.23 -12.31 9.30
CA ALA A 44 15.97 -11.76 7.97
C ALA A 44 14.56 -11.13 7.87
N LEU A 45 13.57 -11.67 8.59
CA LEU A 45 12.22 -11.12 8.63
C LEU A 45 12.16 -9.85 9.50
N VAL A 46 12.86 -9.85 10.64
CA VAL A 46 13.02 -8.70 11.54
C VAL A 46 13.65 -7.52 10.79
N GLU A 47 14.70 -7.77 10.00
CA GLU A 47 15.38 -6.76 9.19
C GLU A 47 14.47 -6.21 8.09
N HIS A 48 13.86 -7.08 7.27
CA HIS A 48 12.97 -6.66 6.19
C HIS A 48 11.77 -5.84 6.69
N LEU A 49 11.19 -6.23 7.83
CA LEU A 49 10.08 -5.50 8.45
C LEU A 49 10.54 -4.32 9.31
N GLN A 50 11.85 -4.07 9.36
CA GLN A 50 12.51 -3.00 10.11
C GLN A 50 12.06 -2.98 11.58
N ILE A 51 12.02 -4.14 12.22
CA ILE A 51 11.65 -4.28 13.63
C ILE A 51 12.85 -3.83 14.47
N LYS A 52 12.74 -2.65 15.08
CA LYS A 52 13.83 -2.00 15.82
C LYS A 52 13.96 -2.44 17.28
N GLY A 53 12.99 -3.19 17.79
CA GLY A 53 12.95 -3.57 19.20
C GLY A 53 11.70 -4.37 19.54
N LEU A 54 11.75 -5.05 20.69
CA LEU A 54 10.71 -5.98 21.14
C LEU A 54 10.01 -5.49 22.42
N PRO A 55 8.73 -5.85 22.64
CA PRO A 55 7.85 -6.53 21.68
C PRO A 55 7.51 -5.59 20.51
N ALA A 56 7.26 -6.15 19.32
CA ALA A 56 6.70 -5.40 18.20
C ALA A 56 5.50 -6.15 17.64
N MET A 57 4.48 -5.43 17.19
CA MET A 57 3.28 -6.02 16.61
C MET A 57 2.94 -5.36 15.28
N LEU A 58 2.61 -6.18 14.30
CA LEU A 58 2.11 -5.77 13.00
C LEU A 58 0.67 -6.26 12.84
N ILE A 59 -0.20 -5.34 12.43
CA ILE A 59 -1.50 -5.67 11.88
C ILE A 59 -1.33 -5.74 10.37
N VAL A 60 -1.58 -6.91 9.81
CA VAL A 60 -1.32 -7.23 8.40
C VAL A 60 -2.62 -7.75 7.79
N SER A 61 -2.96 -7.28 6.58
CA SER A 61 -4.10 -7.80 5.84
C SER A 61 -3.76 -9.16 5.19
N PRO A 62 -4.76 -9.94 4.73
CA PRO A 62 -4.53 -11.18 4.00
C PRO A 62 -3.67 -11.01 2.75
N GLU A 63 -3.70 -9.82 2.14
CA GLU A 63 -2.88 -9.43 0.98
C GLU A 63 -1.46 -8.99 1.37
N MET A 64 -1.00 -9.31 2.59
CA MET A 64 0.33 -9.00 3.12
C MET A 64 0.64 -7.50 3.24
N VAL A 65 -0.39 -6.65 3.30
CA VAL A 65 -0.23 -5.20 3.51
C VAL A 65 -0.18 -4.90 5.00
N ILE A 66 0.85 -4.18 5.45
CA ILE A 66 0.97 -3.71 6.84
C ILE A 66 0.02 -2.53 7.03
N LEU A 67 -1.02 -2.75 7.82
CA LEU A 67 -2.04 -1.74 8.15
C LEU A 67 -1.61 -0.88 9.34
N GLU A 68 -0.94 -1.50 10.31
CA GLU A 68 -0.46 -0.83 11.51
C GLU A 68 0.84 -1.47 12.01
N LYS A 69 1.78 -0.63 12.45
CA LYS A 69 3.03 -1.05 13.09
C LYS A 69 3.11 -0.47 14.50
N ILE A 70 3.25 -1.36 15.47
CA ILE A 70 3.18 -1.06 16.89
C ILE A 70 4.48 -1.51 17.52
N SER A 71 5.22 -0.57 18.10
CA SER A 71 6.54 -0.83 18.67
C SER A 71 6.53 -0.72 20.19
N GLY A 72 7.22 -1.64 20.86
CA GLY A 72 7.38 -1.67 22.29
C GLY A 72 6.13 -2.15 23.04
N TYR A 73 6.30 -2.29 24.35
CA TYR A 73 5.23 -2.64 25.28
C TYR A 73 4.03 -1.71 25.15
N GLN A 74 2.82 -2.27 25.08
CA GLN A 74 1.56 -1.53 25.10
C GLN A 74 0.73 -2.01 26.28
N THR A 75 0.10 -1.07 26.99
CA THR A 75 -1.00 -1.38 27.92
C THR A 75 -2.30 -1.55 27.14
N GLU A 76 -3.36 -2.04 27.81
CA GLU A 76 -4.70 -2.15 27.24
C GLU A 76 -5.17 -0.82 26.61
N GLU A 77 -5.06 0.28 27.35
CA GLU A 77 -5.57 1.59 26.91
C GLU A 77 -4.81 2.12 25.68
N LYS A 78 -3.53 1.75 25.54
CA LYS A 78 -2.70 2.14 24.39
C LYS A 78 -2.87 1.21 23.19
N LEU A 79 -3.21 -0.05 23.44
CA LEU A 79 -3.32 -1.08 22.40
C LEU A 79 -4.66 -1.04 21.68
N MET A 80 -5.77 -0.89 22.42
CA MET A 80 -7.12 -0.86 21.86
C MET A 80 -7.35 0.18 20.75
N PRO A 81 -6.91 1.46 20.87
CA PRO A 81 -7.07 2.41 19.78
C PRO A 81 -6.28 2.00 18.53
N LYS A 82 -5.11 1.37 18.69
CA LYS A 82 -4.29 0.90 17.56
C LYS A 82 -4.93 -0.29 16.84
N ILE A 83 -5.54 -1.21 17.60
CA ILE A 83 -6.37 -2.29 17.05
C ILE A 83 -7.52 -1.71 16.23
N THR A 84 -8.23 -0.73 16.79
CA THR A 84 -9.35 -0.06 16.14
C THR A 84 -8.94 0.63 14.83
N VAL A 85 -7.80 1.35 14.84
CA VAL A 85 -7.24 1.98 13.64
C VAL A 85 -6.87 0.94 12.59
N GLY A 86 -6.24 -0.17 13.00
CA GLY A 86 -5.92 -1.28 12.09
C GLY A 86 -7.16 -1.86 11.41
N LEU A 87 -8.23 -2.11 12.18
CA LEU A 87 -9.51 -2.59 11.66
C LEU A 87 -10.21 -1.57 10.75
N ALA A 88 -10.18 -0.29 11.11
CA ALA A 88 -10.76 0.77 10.29
C ALA A 88 -10.04 0.89 8.94
N LYS A 89 -8.70 0.82 8.94
CA LYS A 89 -7.89 0.77 7.72
C LYS A 89 -8.20 -0.47 6.89
N PHE A 90 -8.39 -1.63 7.52
CA PHE A 90 -8.77 -2.86 6.84
C PHE A 90 -10.14 -2.73 6.17
N ARG A 91 -11.16 -2.30 6.92
CA ARG A 91 -12.54 -2.12 6.42
C ARG A 91 -12.61 -1.09 5.30
N SER A 92 -11.87 0.02 5.43
CA SER A 92 -11.81 1.04 4.37
C SER A 92 -11.23 0.47 3.07
N ARG A 93 -10.22 -0.42 3.18
CA ARG A 93 -9.66 -1.13 2.01
C ARG A 93 -10.62 -2.19 1.47
N GLN A 94 -11.31 -2.93 2.32
CA GLN A 94 -12.32 -3.88 1.88
C GLN A 94 -13.48 -3.20 1.15
N ASN A 95 -13.97 -2.04 1.64
CA ASN A 95 -15.02 -1.29 0.98
C ASN A 95 -14.55 -0.71 -0.36
N ALA A 96 -13.31 -0.23 -0.43
CA ALA A 96 -12.68 0.19 -1.69
C ALA A 96 -12.56 -0.97 -2.68
N ASN A 97 -12.30 -2.20 -2.20
CA ASN A 97 -12.24 -3.40 -3.05
C ASN A 97 -13.63 -3.95 -3.43
N SER A 98 -14.64 -3.86 -2.55
CA SER A 98 -16.02 -4.33 -2.81
C SER A 98 -16.82 -3.41 -3.74
N ALA A 99 -16.51 -2.10 -3.76
CA ALA A 99 -17.10 -1.17 -4.72
C ALA A 99 -16.69 -1.49 -6.19
N VAL A 100 -15.61 -2.24 -6.38
CA VAL A 100 -15.18 -2.74 -7.70
C VAL A 100 -15.89 -4.05 -8.07
N ALA A 101 -16.29 -4.86 -7.09
CA ALA A 101 -16.99 -6.12 -7.31
C ALA A 101 -18.49 -5.96 -7.64
N SER A 102 -19.12 -4.85 -7.25
CA SER A 102 -20.57 -4.62 -7.48
C SER A 102 -20.92 -3.87 -8.78
N LYS A 103 -19.95 -3.60 -9.67
CA LYS A 103 -20.20 -2.90 -10.95
C LYS A 103 -20.11 -3.82 -12.18
N ALA A 104 -20.59 -5.07 -12.04
CA ALA A 104 -20.71 -6.03 -13.13
C ALA A 104 -22.12 -6.67 -13.15
N ALA A 105 -23.15 -5.87 -13.43
CA ALA A 105 -24.44 -6.34 -13.97
C ALA A 105 -25.25 -5.12 -14.50
N ALA A 106 -25.43 -5.04 -15.82
CA ALA A 106 -26.23 -4.01 -16.54
C ALA A 106 -27.71 -4.49 -16.70
N PRO A 107 -28.73 -3.68 -17.11
CA PRO A 107 -28.72 -2.76 -18.27
C PRO A 107 -29.38 -1.36 -18.11
N GLN A 108 -29.07 -0.45 -19.04
CA GLN A 108 -29.72 0.85 -19.38
C GLN A 108 -30.78 0.65 -20.52
N PRO A 109 -31.59 1.65 -20.99
CA PRO A 109 -32.22 2.89 -20.44
C PRO A 109 -33.77 2.94 -20.77
N PRO A 110 -34.55 4.08 -20.80
CA PRO A 110 -34.35 5.30 -21.61
C PRO A 110 -34.54 6.66 -20.89
N THR A 111 -34.01 7.64 -21.60
CA THR A 111 -34.03 9.11 -21.52
C THR A 111 -35.39 9.80 -21.29
N ARG A 112 -35.39 10.98 -20.62
CA ARG A 112 -35.85 12.27 -21.19
C ARG A 112 -35.51 13.48 -20.30
N ALA A 113 -35.33 14.62 -20.97
CA ALA A 113 -34.62 15.85 -20.64
C ALA A 113 -35.41 16.96 -19.90
N VAL A 114 -34.76 18.15 -19.82
CA VAL A 114 -35.18 19.55 -19.51
C VAL A 114 -35.13 19.97 -18.03
N SER A 115 -34.75 21.18 -17.58
CA SER A 115 -34.38 22.50 -18.13
C SER A 115 -33.61 23.26 -17.01
N ALA A 116 -32.51 23.99 -17.25
CA ALA A 116 -32.38 25.46 -17.40
C ALA A 116 -32.78 26.37 -16.20
N GLY A 117 -31.85 27.26 -15.82
CA GLY A 117 -32.05 28.57 -15.15
C GLY A 117 -32.18 28.55 -13.61
N SER A 118 -31.71 29.51 -12.80
CA SER A 118 -31.04 30.81 -13.00
C SER A 118 -30.44 31.31 -11.66
N SER A 119 -29.40 32.16 -11.75
CA SER A 119 -28.96 33.31 -10.92
C SER A 119 -29.46 33.50 -9.46
N GLU A 120 -28.57 33.64 -8.46
CA GLU A 120 -27.95 34.90 -7.91
C GLU A 120 -28.81 35.47 -6.74
N VAL A 121 -28.37 36.01 -5.58
CA VAL A 121 -27.51 37.17 -5.26
C VAL A 121 -27.35 37.28 -3.70
N VAL A 122 -26.10 37.40 -3.18
CA VAL A 122 -25.51 38.33 -2.13
C VAL A 122 -26.30 38.65 -0.80
N ALA A 123 -25.85 38.24 0.41
CA ALA A 123 -24.86 38.78 1.42
C ALA A 123 -25.49 39.68 2.54
N PRO A 124 -24.79 40.18 3.60
CA PRO A 124 -23.54 39.80 4.30
C PRO A 124 -23.69 39.73 5.86
N SER A 125 -22.57 39.52 6.59
CA SER A 125 -22.18 40.14 7.91
C SER A 125 -21.50 39.13 8.89
N PRO A 126 -20.85 39.55 10.00
CA PRO A 126 -19.41 39.79 10.04
C PRO A 126 -18.75 39.19 11.29
N PHE A 127 -17.90 38.17 11.17
CA PHE A 127 -16.97 37.84 12.26
C PHE A 127 -15.60 37.54 11.70
N ALA A 128 -14.75 38.57 11.77
CA ALA A 128 -13.32 38.43 11.67
C ALA A 128 -12.82 37.62 12.87
N GLN A 129 -12.34 36.41 12.62
CA GLN A 129 -11.38 35.75 13.49
C GLN A 129 -10.10 35.57 12.70
N THR A 130 -9.08 36.28 13.14
CA THR A 130 -7.69 36.16 12.69
C THR A 130 -7.23 34.72 12.90
N THR A 131 -7.27 33.92 11.84
CA THR A 131 -6.54 32.64 11.78
C THR A 131 -5.26 32.87 10.99
N ALA A 132 -4.14 32.49 11.60
CA ALA A 132 -2.84 32.46 10.95
C ALA A 132 -2.93 31.68 9.62
N PRO A 133 -2.19 32.09 8.58
CA PRO A 133 -2.30 31.47 7.26
C PRO A 133 -1.93 29.98 7.37
N THR A 134 -2.93 29.13 7.21
CA THR A 134 -2.73 27.71 6.95
C THR A 134 -2.06 27.62 5.58
N PRO A 135 -0.89 26.97 5.45
CA PRO A 135 -0.31 26.74 4.13
C PRO A 135 -1.33 26.00 3.27
N PRO A 136 -1.51 26.39 1.99
CA PRO A 136 -2.57 25.88 1.15
C PRO A 136 -2.48 24.34 1.06
N PRO A 137 -3.61 23.62 0.98
CA PRO A 137 -3.62 22.18 0.83
C PRO A 137 -2.85 21.80 -0.44
N GLN A 138 -1.63 21.32 -0.26
CA GLN A 138 -0.80 20.86 -1.37
C GLN A 138 -1.49 19.64 -1.98
N LYS A 139 -1.99 19.82 -3.20
CA LYS A 139 -2.56 18.79 -4.07
C LYS A 139 -1.62 17.59 -4.06
N THR A 140 -1.94 16.55 -3.29
CA THR A 140 -1.09 15.39 -3.06
C THR A 140 -0.93 14.66 -4.39
N ILE A 141 0.24 14.82 -5.01
CA ILE A 141 0.58 14.13 -6.25
C ILE A 141 0.68 12.64 -5.89
N GLN A 142 -0.22 11.83 -6.44
CA GLN A 142 -0.20 10.38 -6.23
C GLN A 142 1.05 9.82 -6.95
N PRO A 143 1.96 9.13 -6.25
CA PRO A 143 3.12 8.54 -6.88
C PRO A 143 2.70 7.33 -7.72
N ALA A 144 3.40 7.12 -8.83
CA ALA A 144 3.26 5.91 -9.61
C ALA A 144 3.75 4.70 -8.83
N PHE A 145 3.24 3.53 -9.21
CA PHE A 145 3.66 2.23 -8.67
C PHE A 145 3.56 2.09 -7.15
N GLY A 146 2.65 2.84 -6.53
CA GLY A 146 2.44 2.82 -5.07
C GLY A 146 3.53 3.53 -4.28
N GLY A 147 4.39 4.34 -4.90
CA GLY A 147 5.44 5.10 -4.21
C GLY A 147 6.65 4.28 -3.77
N LEU A 148 6.83 3.08 -4.33
CA LEU A 148 8.01 2.24 -4.11
C LEU A 148 9.20 2.70 -4.96
N CYS A 149 10.41 2.53 -4.43
CA CYS A 149 11.66 2.96 -5.04
C CYS A 149 12.09 1.98 -6.15
N LEU A 150 11.92 2.35 -7.43
CA LEU A 150 12.22 1.48 -8.58
C LEU A 150 13.64 0.89 -8.55
N PRO A 151 14.72 1.68 -8.33
CA PRO A 151 16.08 1.12 -8.32
C PRO A 151 16.31 0.09 -7.22
N ALA A 152 15.69 0.26 -6.05
CA ALA A 152 15.80 -0.71 -4.96
C ALA A 152 15.13 -2.04 -5.34
N VAL A 153 13.94 -2.00 -5.95
CA VAL A 153 13.25 -3.20 -6.43
C VAL A 153 14.06 -3.89 -7.53
N ASN A 154 14.68 -3.14 -8.43
CA ASN A 154 15.44 -3.71 -9.55
C ASN A 154 16.80 -4.29 -9.13
N GLU A 155 17.54 -3.62 -8.24
CA GLU A 155 18.91 -4.03 -7.88
C GLU A 155 18.95 -4.97 -6.68
N THR A 156 18.24 -4.65 -5.61
CA THR A 156 18.32 -5.42 -4.35
C THR A 156 17.13 -6.36 -4.17
N ARG A 157 16.16 -6.32 -5.09
CA ARG A 157 14.87 -7.04 -4.98
C ARG A 157 14.12 -6.69 -3.70
N SER A 158 14.42 -5.54 -3.10
CA SER A 158 13.82 -5.08 -1.86
C SER A 158 12.69 -4.08 -2.16
N LEU A 159 11.51 -4.32 -1.61
CA LEU A 159 10.39 -3.40 -1.68
C LEU A 159 10.58 -2.27 -0.68
N VAL A 160 11.30 -1.22 -1.10
CA VAL A 160 11.56 -0.05 -0.25
C VAL A 160 10.61 1.08 -0.63
N SER A 161 9.91 1.64 0.35
CA SER A 161 9.06 2.82 0.15
C SER A 161 9.92 4.06 -0.10
N GLY A 162 9.62 4.77 -1.18
CA GLY A 162 10.21 6.07 -1.45
C GLY A 162 9.55 7.18 -0.64
N THR A 163 10.20 8.35 -0.59
CA THR A 163 9.66 9.52 0.11
C THR A 163 9.27 10.61 -0.89
N PRO A 164 8.23 11.42 -0.61
CA PRO A 164 7.89 12.57 -1.45
C PRO A 164 8.97 13.67 -1.43
N LYS A 165 9.90 13.62 -0.46
CA LYS A 165 11.04 14.54 -0.38
C LYS A 165 12.08 14.29 -1.48
N ILE A 166 12.21 13.04 -1.92
CA ILE A 166 13.15 12.63 -2.96
C ILE A 166 12.32 12.06 -4.10
N ALA A 167 11.86 12.94 -5.00
CA ALA A 167 10.96 12.59 -6.08
C ALA A 167 11.51 13.02 -7.45
N ALA A 168 11.17 12.25 -8.49
CA ALA A 168 11.43 12.62 -9.88
C ALA A 168 10.20 12.39 -10.75
N ARG A 169 10.09 13.15 -11.84
CA ARG A 169 9.11 12.87 -12.89
C ARG A 169 9.79 12.17 -14.06
N TYR A 170 9.18 11.10 -14.54
CA TYR A 170 9.64 10.38 -15.73
C TYR A 170 8.44 9.80 -16.47
N ARG A 171 8.38 10.00 -17.80
CA ARG A 171 7.26 9.60 -18.69
C ARG A 171 5.88 9.99 -18.14
N GLY A 172 5.77 11.23 -17.63
CA GLY A 172 4.53 11.77 -17.06
C GLY A 172 4.16 11.25 -15.67
N LYS A 173 4.91 10.29 -15.12
CA LYS A 173 4.69 9.66 -13.81
C LYS A 173 5.63 10.24 -12.76
N VAL A 174 5.18 10.26 -11.50
CA VAL A 174 5.97 10.75 -10.36
C VAL A 174 6.47 9.57 -9.56
N LEU A 175 7.78 9.49 -9.38
CA LEU A 175 8.46 8.41 -8.67
C LEU A 175 9.00 8.94 -7.36
N TYR A 176 8.93 8.12 -6.32
CA TYR A 176 9.55 8.39 -5.02
C TYR A 176 10.75 7.48 -4.81
N PHE A 177 11.79 8.05 -4.21
CA PHE A 177 13.04 7.35 -3.90
C PHE A 177 13.26 7.34 -2.40
N SER A 178 13.80 6.25 -1.90
CA SER A 178 14.11 6.09 -0.48
C SER A 178 15.35 6.89 -0.08
N GLU A 179 16.30 7.03 -1.00
CA GLU A 179 17.59 7.70 -0.79
C GLU A 179 18.01 8.48 -2.03
N GLN A 180 18.82 9.53 -1.83
CA GLN A 180 19.36 10.36 -2.92
C GLN A 180 20.19 9.54 -3.91
N LYS A 181 20.95 8.56 -3.41
CA LYS A 181 21.74 7.62 -4.21
C LYS A 181 20.90 6.92 -5.29
N TYR A 182 19.67 6.51 -4.97
CA TYR A 182 18.79 5.85 -5.94
C TYR A 182 18.22 6.82 -6.96
N LEU A 183 17.94 8.06 -6.56
CA LEU A 183 17.55 9.11 -7.50
C LEU A 183 18.67 9.38 -8.51
N ASP A 184 19.92 9.48 -8.05
CA ASP A 184 21.05 9.75 -8.93
C ASP A 184 21.32 8.59 -9.90
N LYS A 185 21.25 7.34 -9.42
CA LYS A 185 21.30 6.15 -10.28
C LYS A 185 20.18 6.13 -11.32
N PHE A 186 18.95 6.42 -10.88
CA PHE A 186 17.81 6.47 -11.80
C PHE A 186 17.97 7.55 -12.86
N LYS A 187 18.52 8.73 -12.50
CA LYS A 187 18.78 9.80 -13.48
C LYS A 187 19.84 9.42 -14.52
N GLN A 188 20.82 8.58 -14.15
CA GLN A 188 21.88 8.15 -15.07
C GLN A 188 21.36 7.21 -16.15
N ASP A 189 20.53 6.23 -15.77
CA ASP A 189 19.94 5.28 -16.71
C ASP A 189 18.50 4.92 -16.30
N PRO A 190 17.51 5.79 -16.62
CA PRO A 190 16.13 5.56 -16.22
C PRO A 190 15.52 4.31 -16.88
N ALA A 191 15.92 4.02 -18.12
CA ALA A 191 15.36 2.95 -18.94
C ALA A 191 15.66 1.57 -18.33
N LYS A 192 16.84 1.40 -17.73
CA LYS A 192 17.23 0.16 -17.03
C LYS A 192 16.31 -0.21 -15.86
N TYR A 193 15.78 0.78 -15.15
CA TYR A 193 14.91 0.57 -13.99
C TYR A 193 13.42 0.58 -14.36
N TRP A 194 13.10 0.99 -15.59
CA TRP A 194 11.73 1.24 -16.01
C TRP A 194 10.99 -0.07 -16.31
N PRO A 195 9.80 -0.30 -15.74
CA PRO A 195 9.03 -1.49 -16.06
C PRO A 195 8.56 -1.50 -17.51
N GLN A 196 8.41 -2.69 -18.08
CA GLN A 196 7.85 -2.86 -19.43
C GLN A 196 6.45 -2.27 -19.51
N ARG A 197 6.12 -1.75 -20.69
CA ARG A 197 4.81 -1.15 -21.00
C ARG A 197 4.40 -0.02 -20.05
N ASP A 198 5.38 0.79 -19.64
CA ASP A 198 5.16 1.86 -18.65
C ASP A 198 4.56 1.35 -17.34
N GLY A 199 4.83 0.07 -17.03
CA GLY A 199 4.30 -0.67 -15.91
C GLY A 199 2.81 -1.00 -15.97
N ALA A 200 2.24 -1.10 -17.16
CA ALA A 200 0.92 -1.67 -17.36
C ALA A 200 0.92 -3.18 -17.07
N CYS A 201 -0.14 -3.65 -16.41
CA CYS A 201 -0.29 -5.06 -16.09
C CYS A 201 -0.45 -5.91 -17.36
N PRO A 202 0.43 -6.90 -17.61
CA PRO A 202 0.34 -7.76 -18.79
C PRO A 202 -0.89 -8.67 -18.76
N VAL A 203 -1.29 -9.16 -17.59
CA VAL A 203 -2.44 -10.05 -17.42
C VAL A 203 -3.75 -9.34 -17.77
N THR A 204 -4.02 -8.21 -17.11
CA THR A 204 -5.22 -7.39 -17.38
C THR A 204 -5.28 -6.89 -18.82
N ALA A 205 -4.12 -6.58 -19.42
CA ALA A 205 -4.08 -6.15 -20.81
C ALA A 205 -4.42 -7.26 -21.81
N VAL A 206 -4.15 -8.53 -21.48
CA VAL A 206 -4.46 -9.68 -22.35
C VAL A 206 -5.86 -10.23 -22.06
N GLU A 207 -6.24 -10.38 -20.79
CA GLU A 207 -7.52 -10.97 -20.39
C GLU A 207 -8.68 -9.98 -20.51
N ASP A 208 -8.52 -8.78 -19.95
CA ASP A 208 -9.58 -7.77 -19.89
C ASP A 208 -9.49 -6.74 -21.02
N GLN A 209 -8.41 -6.79 -21.83
CA GLN A 209 -8.08 -5.77 -22.83
C GLN A 209 -7.99 -4.35 -22.23
N GLN A 210 -7.66 -4.25 -20.93
CA GLN A 210 -7.56 -2.99 -20.20
C GLN A 210 -6.12 -2.66 -19.86
N GLN A 211 -5.75 -1.39 -20.05
CA GLN A 211 -4.46 -0.88 -19.62
C GLN A 211 -4.57 -0.31 -18.20
N VAL A 212 -4.21 -1.14 -17.22
CA VAL A 212 -4.19 -0.73 -15.80
C VAL A 212 -2.75 -0.71 -15.29
N GLU A 213 -2.41 0.35 -14.56
CA GLU A 213 -1.08 0.48 -13.93
C GLU A 213 -0.90 -0.59 -12.85
N GLY A 214 0.22 -1.32 -12.95
CA GLY A 214 0.64 -2.30 -11.97
C GLY A 214 1.26 -1.68 -10.72
N GLN A 215 1.43 -2.49 -9.68
CA GLN A 215 2.09 -2.08 -8.44
C GLN A 215 3.43 -2.80 -8.33
N LEU A 216 4.48 -2.08 -7.93
CA LEU A 216 5.83 -2.66 -7.81
C LEU A 216 5.93 -3.79 -6.78
N GLN A 217 5.01 -3.85 -5.81
CA GLN A 217 4.91 -4.99 -4.89
C GLN A 217 4.52 -6.30 -5.58
N PHE A 218 3.93 -6.23 -6.78
CA PHE A 218 3.55 -7.36 -7.61
C PHE A 218 4.40 -7.40 -8.90
N ALA A 219 5.69 -7.10 -8.74
CA ALA A 219 6.66 -7.13 -9.83
C ALA A 219 7.30 -8.52 -9.99
N ALA A 220 7.53 -8.91 -11.25
CA ALA A 220 8.23 -10.13 -11.63
C ALA A 220 9.30 -9.80 -12.69
N MET A 221 10.41 -10.53 -12.66
CA MET A 221 11.42 -10.46 -13.71
C MET A 221 11.20 -11.59 -14.71
N PHE A 222 11.12 -11.27 -16.00
CA PHE A 222 10.98 -12.28 -17.06
C PHE A 222 11.70 -11.83 -18.33
N ARG A 223 12.61 -12.68 -18.86
CA ARG A 223 13.52 -12.37 -19.99
C ARG A 223 14.29 -11.06 -19.79
N ASP A 224 14.93 -10.92 -18.62
CA ASP A 224 15.69 -9.73 -18.18
C ASP A 224 14.92 -8.41 -18.20
N LYS A 225 13.59 -8.49 -18.20
CA LYS A 225 12.69 -7.34 -18.22
C LYS A 225 11.83 -7.34 -16.98
N LEU A 226 11.68 -6.15 -16.40
CA LEU A 226 10.83 -5.92 -15.24
C LEU A 226 9.37 -5.79 -15.68
N TRP A 227 8.51 -6.67 -15.17
CA TRP A 227 7.06 -6.63 -15.36
C TRP A 227 6.38 -6.34 -14.05
N VAL A 228 5.30 -5.56 -14.07
CA VAL A 228 4.47 -5.26 -12.89
C VAL A 228 3.04 -5.65 -13.16
N THR A 229 2.39 -6.22 -12.17
CA THR A 229 0.99 -6.63 -12.25
C THR A 229 0.11 -5.79 -11.32
N ARG A 230 -1.20 -5.77 -11.58
CA ARG A 230 -2.14 -4.91 -10.84
C ARG A 230 -2.29 -5.31 -9.37
N ASP A 231 -2.36 -6.62 -9.14
CA ASP A 231 -2.70 -7.24 -7.87
C ASP A 231 -2.05 -8.63 -7.75
N ALA A 232 -2.20 -9.25 -6.57
CA ALA A 232 -1.64 -10.57 -6.27
C ALA A 232 -2.22 -11.69 -7.15
N GLU A 233 -3.48 -11.57 -7.60
CA GLU A 233 -4.09 -12.55 -8.51
C GLU A 233 -3.43 -12.51 -9.88
N SER A 234 -3.32 -11.31 -10.45
CA SER A 234 -2.60 -11.07 -11.71
C SER A 234 -1.14 -11.52 -11.60
N MET A 235 -0.51 -11.30 -10.45
CA MET A 235 0.86 -11.77 -10.18
C MET A 235 0.97 -13.29 -10.24
N LYS A 236 0.05 -14.00 -9.55
CA LYS A 236 0.03 -15.46 -9.55
C LYS A 236 -0.14 -16.00 -10.98
N LYS A 237 -1.12 -15.49 -11.71
CA LYS A 237 -1.36 -15.85 -13.13
C LYS A 237 -0.11 -15.62 -13.98
N PHE A 238 0.53 -14.46 -13.82
CA PHE A 238 1.73 -14.10 -14.58
C PHE A 238 2.91 -15.02 -14.27
N VAL A 239 3.15 -15.34 -12.99
CA VAL A 239 4.25 -16.24 -12.58
C VAL A 239 4.01 -17.67 -13.05
N ASP A 240 2.76 -18.14 -13.05
CA ASP A 240 2.42 -19.50 -13.49
C ASP A 240 2.69 -19.71 -14.99
N ASN A 241 2.44 -18.70 -15.84
CA ASN A 241 2.74 -18.78 -17.27
C ASN A 241 3.04 -17.39 -17.87
N PRO A 242 4.27 -16.85 -17.69
CA PRO A 242 4.60 -15.50 -18.12
C PRO A 242 4.65 -15.36 -19.64
N ALA A 243 5.10 -16.39 -20.35
CA ALA A 243 5.18 -16.39 -21.81
C ALA A 243 3.81 -16.15 -22.47
N ARG A 244 2.73 -16.75 -21.93
CA ARG A 244 1.36 -16.55 -22.40
C ARG A 244 0.98 -15.07 -22.46
N TYR A 245 1.33 -14.30 -21.43
CA TYR A 245 0.95 -12.88 -21.36
C TYR A 245 1.94 -11.99 -22.08
N VAL A 246 3.22 -12.32 -22.07
CA VAL A 246 4.25 -11.49 -22.73
C VAL A 246 4.20 -11.63 -24.24
N ASP A 247 4.04 -12.86 -24.75
CA ASP A 247 4.08 -13.14 -26.19
C ASP A 247 2.74 -12.78 -26.88
N ALA A 248 1.65 -12.67 -26.13
CA ALA A 248 0.36 -12.21 -26.63
C ALA A 248 0.27 -10.67 -26.75
N LEU A 249 1.22 -9.93 -26.18
CA LEU A 249 1.21 -8.47 -26.20
C LEU A 249 1.84 -7.94 -27.49
N PRO A 250 1.27 -6.88 -28.09
CA PRO A 250 1.88 -6.24 -29.24
C PRO A 250 3.26 -5.69 -28.86
N ALA A 251 4.20 -5.77 -29.80
CA ALA A 251 5.52 -5.17 -29.65
C ALA A 251 5.39 -3.67 -29.35
N GLN A 252 6.21 -3.19 -28.42
CA GLN A 252 6.32 -1.77 -28.07
C GLN A 252 7.35 -1.06 -28.94
#